data_AF-A0A7X6DLI4-F1
#
_entry.id   AF-A0A7X6DLI4-F1
#
_cell.length_a   1.000
_cell.length_b   1.000
_cell.length_c   1.000
_cell.angle_alpha   90.00
_cell.angle_beta   90.00
_cell.angle_gamma   90.00
#
_symmetry.space_group_name_H-M   'P 1'
#
loop_
_entity.id
_entity.type
_entity.pdbx_description
1 polymer ?
#
loop_
_entity_poly.entity_id
_entity_poly.type
_entity_poly.pdbx_seq_one_letter_code
_entity_poly.pdbx_strand_id
1 'polypeptide(L)'
;MATSISQETVPVRQSVPADLIFFGVLMILSGIMDTYIILANPAYGLPVFGMKLTGGVGWFFKFLSPVLHFASGYGAILGRRWAYPLFMFYSLYGLASATVSRLVLPPPHRIRTVFMIVLVLFMIYLYARRKAFRN
;
A
#
# COMPACT_ATOMS: atom_id res chain seq x y z
N MET A 1 18.19 9.02 55.24
CA MET A 1 17.19 8.21 54.50
C MET A 1 17.35 8.60 53.03
N ALA A 2 18.13 7.84 52.26
CA ALA A 2 18.43 8.15 50.86
C ALA A 2 17.35 7.50 49.97
N THR A 3 16.54 8.32 49.33
CA THR A 3 15.53 7.91 48.34
C THR A 3 16.24 7.52 47.05
N SER A 4 16.32 6.22 46.77
CA SER A 4 16.77 5.72 45.47
C SER A 4 15.70 6.02 44.43
N ILE A 5 15.95 6.99 43.56
CA ILE A 5 15.12 7.23 42.38
C ILE A 5 15.32 6.04 41.45
N SER A 6 14.31 5.19 41.35
CA SER A 6 14.24 4.13 40.33
C SER A 6 14.29 4.80 38.96
N GLN A 7 15.36 4.56 38.20
CA GLN A 7 15.46 5.00 36.81
C GLN A 7 14.33 4.35 36.00
N GLU A 8 13.33 5.14 35.64
CA GLU A 8 12.35 4.77 34.63
C GLU A 8 13.09 4.49 33.31
N THR A 9 13.07 3.23 32.88
CA THR A 9 13.63 2.85 31.59
C THR A 9 12.70 3.39 30.50
N VAL A 10 13.04 4.55 29.93
CA VAL A 10 12.35 5.09 28.77
C VAL A 10 12.39 4.02 27.67
N PRO A 11 11.24 3.53 27.15
CA PRO A 11 11.24 2.50 26.14
C PRO A 11 11.94 3.02 24.87
N VAL A 12 13.06 2.40 24.52
CA VAL A 12 13.83 2.75 23.32
C VAL A 12 12.94 2.48 22.10
N ARG A 13 12.56 3.55 21.39
CA ARG A 13 11.81 3.45 20.14
C ARG A 13 12.66 2.68 19.13
N GLN A 14 12.17 1.54 18.67
CA GLN A 14 12.87 0.76 17.65
C GLN A 14 12.94 1.56 16.35
N SER A 15 14.16 1.70 15.82
CA SER A 15 14.39 2.30 14.52
C SER A 15 13.67 1.51 13.44
N VAL A 16 13.01 2.20 12.51
CA VAL A 16 12.34 1.57 11.38
C VAL A 16 13.42 0.97 10.46
N PRO A 17 13.29 -0.32 10.07
CA PRO A 17 14.23 -0.94 9.12
C PRO A 17 14.32 -0.17 7.80
N ALA A 18 15.52 -0.04 7.25
CA ALA A 18 15.79 0.73 6.03
C ALA A 18 15.02 0.22 4.80
N ASP A 19 14.76 -1.09 4.72
CA ASP A 19 13.97 -1.68 3.64
C ASP A 19 12.50 -1.23 3.68
N LEU A 20 11.91 -1.07 4.88
CA LEU A 20 10.57 -0.50 5.01
C LEU A 20 10.53 0.99 4.69
N ILE A 21 11.58 1.75 5.04
CA ILE A 21 11.69 3.15 4.64
C ILE A 21 11.76 3.24 3.11
N PHE A 22 12.59 2.40 2.48
CA PHE A 22 12.71 2.33 1.02
C PHE A 22 11.37 2.01 0.36
N PHE A 23 10.66 0.96 0.81
CA PHE A 23 9.31 0.66 0.31
C PHE A 23 8.35 1.81 0.57
N GLY A 24 8.45 2.47 1.71
CA GLY A 24 7.63 3.62 2.03
C GLY A 24 7.82 4.76 1.03
N VAL A 25 9.07 5.09 0.69
CA VAL A 25 9.41 6.09 -0.35
C VAL A 25 8.88 5.66 -1.72
N LEU A 26 9.07 4.39 -2.10
CA LEU A 26 8.51 3.87 -3.36
C LEU A 26 6.98 4.02 -3.41
N MET A 27 6.28 3.78 -2.31
CA MET A 27 4.82 3.97 -2.26
C MET A 27 4.43 5.45 -2.39
N ILE A 28 5.19 6.38 -1.81
CA ILE A 28 4.96 7.82 -2.05
C ILE A 28 5.13 8.16 -3.53
N LEU A 29 6.21 7.67 -4.15
CA LEU A 29 6.46 7.89 -5.59
C LEU A 29 5.34 7.28 -6.45
N SER A 30 4.88 6.07 -6.12
CA SER A 30 3.72 5.45 -6.78
C SER A 30 2.45 6.30 -6.64
N GLY A 31 2.20 6.88 -5.46
CA GLY A 31 1.07 7.79 -5.25
C GLY A 31 1.16 9.06 -6.11
N ILE A 32 2.35 9.63 -6.27
CA ILE A 32 2.59 10.76 -7.19
C ILE A 32 2.31 10.35 -8.64
N MET A 33 2.85 9.21 -9.06
CA MET A 33 2.67 8.70 -10.42
C MET A 33 1.20 8.38 -10.73
N ASP A 34 0.49 7.71 -9.82
CA ASP A 34 -0.93 7.43 -9.94
C ASP A 34 -1.73 8.73 -10.09
N THR A 35 -1.45 9.72 -9.23
CA THR A 35 -2.10 11.03 -9.27
C THR A 35 -1.86 11.70 -10.63
N TYR A 36 -0.62 11.73 -11.10
CA TYR A 36 -0.27 12.30 -12.40
C TYR A 36 -1.00 11.59 -13.55
N ILE A 37 -0.99 10.25 -13.59
CA ILE A 37 -1.64 9.46 -14.64
C ILE A 37 -3.15 9.72 -14.66
N ILE A 38 -3.79 9.77 -13.49
CA ILE A 38 -5.23 10.03 -13.35
C ILE A 38 -5.58 11.43 -13.89
N LEU A 39 -4.79 12.44 -13.52
CA LEU A 39 -5.02 13.83 -13.96
C LEU A 39 -4.71 14.02 -15.45
N ALA A 40 -3.67 13.37 -15.96
CA ALA A 40 -3.30 13.43 -17.38
C ALA A 40 -4.27 12.62 -18.27
N ASN A 41 -4.99 11.64 -17.71
CA ASN A 41 -5.90 10.76 -18.45
C ASN A 41 -7.28 10.66 -17.76
N PRO A 42 -8.05 11.76 -17.67
CA PRO A 42 -9.31 11.79 -16.93
C PRO A 42 -10.36 10.82 -17.51
N ALA A 43 -10.31 10.55 -18.82
CA ALA A 43 -11.19 9.61 -19.50
C ALA A 43 -10.83 8.12 -19.28
N TYR A 44 -9.64 7.82 -18.74
CA TYR A 44 -9.20 6.43 -18.53
C TYR A 44 -10.09 5.74 -17.49
N GLY A 45 -10.84 4.72 -17.89
CA GLY A 45 -11.67 3.93 -16.97
C GLY A 45 -10.85 2.83 -16.29
N LEU A 46 -10.43 3.05 -15.04
CA LEU A 46 -9.70 2.05 -14.26
C LEU A 46 -10.60 0.81 -14.06
N PRO A 47 -10.18 -0.39 -14.52
CA PRO A 47 -10.95 -1.60 -14.30
C PRO A 47 -10.91 -1.99 -12.83
N VAL A 48 -12.08 -2.05 -12.20
CA VAL A 48 -12.27 -2.48 -10.81
C VAL A 48 -13.18 -3.69 -10.82
N PHE A 49 -12.65 -4.86 -10.44
CA PHE A 49 -13.34 -6.15 -10.53
C PHE A 49 -13.95 -6.40 -11.93
N GLY A 50 -13.22 -6.07 -12.99
CA GLY A 50 -13.67 -6.23 -14.38
C GLY A 50 -14.64 -5.15 -14.88
N MET A 51 -15.09 -4.23 -14.01
CA MET A 51 -16.01 -3.15 -14.37
C MET A 51 -15.26 -1.85 -14.68
N LYS A 52 -15.74 -1.07 -15.65
CA LYS A 52 -15.32 0.31 -15.87
C LYS A 52 -16.29 1.24 -15.16
N LEU A 53 -15.87 1.78 -14.03
CA LEU A 53 -16.65 2.73 -13.25
C LEU A 53 -16.52 4.13 -13.85
N THR A 54 -17.64 4.84 -14.00
CA THR A 54 -17.72 6.18 -14.59
C THR A 54 -18.27 7.20 -13.59
N GLY A 55 -18.24 8.49 -13.95
CA GLY A 55 -18.75 9.57 -13.10
C GLY A 55 -18.01 9.70 -11.76
N GLY A 56 -18.71 10.21 -10.74
CA GLY A 56 -18.13 10.42 -9.40
C GLY A 56 -17.61 9.15 -8.74
N VAL A 57 -18.29 8.01 -8.95
CA VAL A 57 -17.85 6.70 -8.44
C VAL A 57 -16.53 6.28 -9.11
N GLY A 58 -16.42 6.45 -10.43
CA GLY A 58 -15.17 6.21 -11.15
C GLY A 58 -14.01 7.07 -10.63
N TRP A 59 -14.26 8.35 -10.37
CA TRP A 59 -13.26 9.25 -9.77
C TRP A 59 -12.84 8.84 -8.36
N PHE A 60 -13.80 8.45 -7.52
CA PHE A 60 -13.51 7.94 -6.17
C PHE A 60 -12.55 6.75 -6.20
N PHE A 61 -12.85 5.73 -7.01
CA PHE A 61 -12.00 4.54 -7.10
C PHE A 61 -10.63 4.81 -7.74
N LYS A 62 -10.53 5.76 -8.68
CA LYS A 62 -9.24 6.20 -9.20
C LYS A 62 -8.37 6.80 -8.10
N PHE A 63 -8.91 7.76 -7.35
CA PHE A 63 -8.15 8.47 -6.30
C PHE A 63 -7.95 7.66 -5.03
N LEU A 64 -8.74 6.61 -4.81
CA LEU A 64 -8.51 5.69 -3.71
C LEU A 64 -7.11 5.06 -3.79
N SER A 65 -6.63 4.74 -4.99
CA SER A 65 -5.28 4.19 -5.21
C SER A 65 -4.14 5.10 -4.70
N PRO A 66 -3.98 6.35 -5.19
CA PRO A 66 -2.92 7.23 -4.71
C PRO A 66 -3.05 7.58 -3.22
N VAL A 67 -4.28 7.71 -2.69
CA VAL A 67 -4.50 7.95 -1.25
C VAL A 67 -3.95 6.78 -0.41
N LEU A 68 -4.26 5.54 -0.81
CA LEU A 68 -3.75 4.35 -0.12
C LEU A 68 -2.23 4.24 -0.27
N HIS A 69 -1.67 4.58 -1.44
CA HIS A 69 -0.23 4.65 -1.64
C HIS A 69 0.45 5.64 -0.67
N PHE A 70 -0.07 6.86 -0.56
CA PHE A 70 0.47 7.87 0.34
C PHE A 70 0.37 7.46 1.81
N ALA A 71 -0.80 6.96 2.22
CA ALA A 71 -1.02 6.52 3.60
C ALA A 71 -0.09 5.34 3.96
N SER A 72 -0.02 4.31 3.09
CA SER A 72 0.89 3.18 3.28
C SER A 72 2.36 3.61 3.30
N GLY A 73 2.77 4.51 2.40
CA GLY A 73 4.14 5.02 2.34
C GLY A 73 4.55 5.77 3.60
N TYR A 74 3.72 6.73 4.03
CA TYR A 74 3.92 7.48 5.27
C TYR A 74 3.94 6.56 6.49
N GLY A 75 3.00 5.61 6.54
CA GLY A 75 2.92 4.62 7.62
C GLY A 75 4.17 3.75 7.72
N ALA A 76 4.71 3.28 6.58
CA ALA A 76 5.94 2.51 6.52
C ALA A 76 7.16 3.29 6.98
N ILE A 77 7.36 4.51 6.48
CA ILE A 77 8.51 5.37 6.84
C ILE A 77 8.56 5.59 8.35
N LEU A 78 7.40 5.75 8.99
CA LEU A 78 7.30 5.98 10.44
C LEU A 78 7.17 4.69 11.27
N GLY A 79 7.07 3.52 10.63
CA GLY A 79 6.89 2.22 11.29
C GLY A 79 5.57 2.09 12.05
N ARG A 80 4.51 2.80 11.62
CA ARG A 80 3.22 2.85 12.32
C ARG A 80 2.52 1.50 12.34
N ARG A 81 1.96 1.13 13.49
CA ARG A 81 1.15 -0.10 13.66
C ARG A 81 0.03 -0.28 12.65
N TRP A 82 -0.64 0.81 12.28
CA TRP A 82 -1.75 0.77 11.33
C TRP A 82 -1.30 0.58 9.87
N ALA A 83 -0.02 0.77 9.55
CA ALA A 83 0.46 0.68 8.18
C ALA A 83 0.43 -0.76 7.67
N TYR A 84 0.80 -1.74 8.50
CA TYR A 84 0.74 -3.16 8.13
C TYR A 84 -0.66 -3.63 7.69
N PRO A 85 -1.73 -3.49 8.50
CA PRO A 85 -3.05 -3.90 8.07
C PRO A 85 -3.54 -3.10 6.86
N LEU A 86 -3.16 -1.82 6.72
CA LEU A 86 -3.49 -1.02 5.54
C LEU A 86 -2.84 -1.58 4.27
N PHE A 87 -1.54 -1.89 4.29
CA PHE A 87 -0.85 -2.54 3.17
C PHE A 87 -1.50 -3.87 2.81
N MET A 88 -1.80 -4.71 3.80
CA MET A 88 -2.40 -6.02 3.56
C MET A 88 -3.79 -5.91 2.95
N PHE A 89 -4.65 -5.03 3.49
CA PHE A 89 -6.00 -4.79 2.95
C PHE A 89 -5.93 -4.26 1.53
N TYR A 90 -5.09 -3.26 1.28
CA TYR A 90 -4.96 -2.67 -0.05
C TYR A 90 -4.39 -3.67 -1.07
N SER A 91 -3.40 -4.46 -0.67
CA SER A 91 -2.84 -5.52 -1.52
C SER A 91 -3.87 -6.62 -1.81
N LEU A 92 -4.67 -7.03 -0.81
CA LEU A 92 -5.76 -7.98 -1.02
C LEU A 92 -6.82 -7.44 -1.98
N TYR A 93 -7.23 -6.17 -1.82
CA TYR A 93 -8.16 -5.51 -2.72
C TYR A 93 -7.60 -5.50 -4.16
N GLY A 94 -6.35 -5.10 -4.34
CA GLY A 94 -5.68 -5.08 -5.64
C GLY A 94 -5.58 -6.48 -6.26
N LEU A 95 -5.23 -7.49 -5.47
CA LEU A 95 -5.14 -8.88 -5.92
C LEU A 95 -6.50 -9.42 -6.35
N ALA A 96 -7.55 -9.20 -5.56
CA ALA A 96 -8.90 -9.64 -5.87
C ALA A 96 -9.44 -8.95 -7.14
N SER A 97 -9.29 -7.63 -7.23
CA SER A 97 -9.70 -6.86 -8.40
C SER A 97 -8.95 -7.29 -9.66
N ALA A 98 -7.63 -7.48 -9.57
CA ALA A 98 -6.82 -7.98 -10.69
C ALA A 98 -7.20 -9.42 -11.07
N THR A 99 -7.50 -10.28 -10.10
CA THR A 99 -7.93 -11.66 -10.39
C THR A 99 -9.24 -11.67 -11.18
N VAL A 100 -10.27 -10.98 -10.70
CA VAL A 100 -11.56 -10.90 -11.41
C VAL A 100 -11.38 -10.25 -12.78
N SER A 101 -10.62 -9.14 -12.85
CA SER A 101 -10.35 -8.45 -14.12
C SER A 101 -9.58 -9.33 -15.11
N ARG A 102 -8.70 -10.24 -14.65
CA ARG A 102 -8.00 -11.21 -15.49
C ARG A 102 -8.95 -12.28 -16.04
N LEU A 103 -9.95 -12.69 -15.27
CA LEU A 103 -10.90 -13.73 -15.68
C LEU A 103 -11.96 -13.21 -16.66
N VAL A 104 -12.39 -11.96 -16.51
CA VAL A 104 -13.55 -11.40 -17.24
C VAL A 104 -13.14 -10.58 -18.48
N LEU A 105 -12.01 -9.86 -18.42
CA LEU A 105 -11.60 -9.00 -19.53
C LEU A 105 -10.83 -9.79 -20.59
N PRO A 106 -10.83 -9.36 -21.87
CA PRO A 106 -10.05 -10.01 -22.91
C PRO A 106 -8.53 -9.83 -22.69
N PRO A 107 -7.69 -10.75 -23.23
CA PRO A 107 -6.23 -10.58 -23.30
C PRO A 107 -5.83 -9.29 -24.04
N PRO A 108 -4.60 -8.78 -23.85
CA PRO A 108 -3.47 -9.40 -23.13
C PRO A 108 -3.49 -9.19 -21.61
N HIS A 109 -3.01 -10.20 -20.86
CA HIS A 109 -2.96 -10.17 -19.39
C HIS A 109 -1.56 -10.02 -18.79
N ARG A 110 -0.51 -9.84 -19.62
CA ARG A 110 0.89 -9.88 -19.17
C ARG A 110 1.16 -8.97 -17.97
N ILE A 111 0.82 -7.68 -18.10
CA ILE A 111 1.03 -6.67 -17.04
C ILE A 111 0.28 -7.06 -15.76
N ARG A 112 -0.98 -7.50 -15.89
CA ARG A 112 -1.82 -7.89 -14.77
C ARG A 112 -1.28 -9.14 -14.06
N THR A 113 -0.80 -10.12 -14.80
CA THR A 113 -0.19 -11.33 -14.23
C THR A 113 1.10 -11.01 -13.49
N VAL A 114 1.98 -10.18 -14.05
CA VAL A 114 3.20 -9.74 -13.36
C VAL A 114 2.85 -8.98 -12.09
N PHE A 115 1.90 -8.03 -12.16
CA PHE A 115 1.40 -7.31 -10.99
C PHE A 115 0.91 -8.25 -9.89
N MET A 116 0.08 -9.24 -10.23
CA MET A 116 -0.43 -10.22 -9.26
C MET A 116 0.68 -11.01 -8.57
N ILE A 117 1.68 -11.49 -9.33
CA ILE A 117 2.81 -12.25 -8.78
C ILE A 117 3.62 -11.37 -7.83
N VAL A 118 3.99 -10.16 -8.26
CA VAL A 118 4.75 -9.21 -7.44
C VAL A 118 3.97 -8.86 -6.17
N LEU A 119 2.66 -8.67 -6.27
CA LEU A 119 1.82 -8.32 -5.12
C LEU A 119 1.75 -9.45 -4.08
N VAL A 120 1.63 -10.71 -4.51
CA VAL A 120 1.69 -11.87 -3.59
C VAL A 120 3.05 -11.96 -2.90
N LEU A 121 4.16 -11.80 -3.64
CA LEU A 121 5.50 -11.80 -3.06
C LEU A 121 5.67 -10.64 -2.05
N PHE A 122 5.15 -9.46 -2.38
CA PHE A 122 5.19 -8.31 -1.50
C PHE A 122 4.36 -8.54 -0.23
N MET A 123 3.19 -9.16 -0.32
CA MET A 123 2.39 -9.55 0.85
C MET A 123 3.12 -10.55 1.75
N ILE A 124 3.79 -11.56 1.18
CA ILE A 124 4.60 -12.52 1.94
C ILE A 124 5.75 -11.78 2.67
N TYR A 125 6.44 -10.88 1.96
CA TYR A 125 7.47 -10.03 2.54
C TYR A 125 6.95 -9.17 3.70
N LEU A 126 5.81 -8.50 3.53
CA LEU A 126 5.19 -7.68 4.56
C LEU A 126 4.78 -8.51 5.78
N TYR A 127 4.24 -9.72 5.56
CA TYR A 127 3.93 -10.63 6.64
C TYR A 127 5.18 -11.02 7.45
N ALA A 128 6.31 -11.28 6.78
CA ALA A 128 7.58 -11.55 7.44
C ALA A 128 8.07 -10.33 8.24
N ARG A 129 7.84 -9.11 7.73
CA ARG A 129 8.23 -7.84 8.36
C ARG A 129 7.20 -7.25 9.34
N ARG A 130 6.05 -7.90 9.56
CA ARG A 130 4.93 -7.36 10.37
C ARG A 130 5.33 -6.82 11.75
N LYS A 131 6.36 -7.41 12.39
CA LYS A 131 6.86 -6.99 13.70
C LYS A 131 7.57 -5.62 13.67
N ALA A 132 7.98 -5.12 12.52
CA ALA A 132 8.60 -3.80 12.40
C ALA A 132 7.57 -2.66 12.41
N PHE A 133 6.28 -2.96 12.20
CA PHE A 133 5.18 -2.00 12.31
C PHE A 133 4.65 -1.96 13.76
N ARG A 134 5.51 -1.56 14.70
CA ARG A 134 5.20 -1.58 16.14
C ARG A 134 5.23 -0.20 16.81
N ASN A 135 5.54 0.85 16.06
CA ASN A 135 5.53 2.23 16.54
C ASN A 135 4.15 2.89 16.49
#